data_AF-A0A6C0HKS9-F1
#
_entry.id   AF-A0A6C0HKS9-F1
#
_cell.length_a   1.000
_cell.length_b   1.000
_cell.length_c   1.000
_cell.angle_alpha   90.00
_cell.angle_beta   90.00
_cell.angle_gamma   90.00
#
_symmetry.space_group_name_H-M   'P 1'
#
loop_
_entity.id
_entity.type
_entity.pdbx_description
1 polymer ?
#
loop_
_entity_poly.entity_id
_entity_poly.type
_entity_poly.pdbx_seq_one_letter_code
_entity_poly.pdbx_strand_id
1 'polypeptide(L)'
;MDQKILAFDIGIKNLAFCVLQGNNIQSLENVNLLPEVEAVPCASCKLRASFQVKTAVYCKRHVPKTHTILKELTGKKLPTHAVLKELAKTHGVTVQGTKEKCLEALATTFAFHFEQPKQANASHVSLELIHDALRAFVSRSWSLFTGCTHVLLENQPAFKNPHMKSVQVLLFATLREQFLIHGETPSYHFVHAKKKVQDAQKGDAGYAERKNKSEERLIELFQSGSVVGAEWYEKWKKAPKKSDMADALCMTVDAKI
;
A
#
# COMPACT_ATOMS: atom_id res chain seq x y z
N MET A 1 -0.36 31.54 -18.04
CA MET A 1 0.04 30.87 -16.78
C MET A 1 0.38 29.44 -17.14
N ASP A 2 1.49 28.92 -16.62
CA ASP A 2 1.85 27.52 -16.87
C ASP A 2 0.78 26.59 -16.30
N GLN A 3 0.39 25.62 -17.11
CA GLN A 3 -0.66 24.66 -16.79
C GLN A 3 -0.26 23.84 -15.55
N LYS A 4 -1.16 23.78 -14.57
CA LYS A 4 -1.02 22.93 -13.38
C LYS A 4 -1.96 21.73 -13.52
N ILE A 5 -1.41 20.53 -13.54
CA ILE A 5 -2.09 19.25 -13.81
C ILE A 5 -1.95 18.35 -12.58
N LEU A 6 -3.08 17.80 -12.12
CA LEU A 6 -3.14 16.80 -11.07
C LEU A 6 -3.52 15.46 -11.67
N ALA A 7 -2.74 14.41 -11.46
CA ALA A 7 -3.07 13.06 -11.93
C ALA A 7 -3.06 12.04 -10.78
N PHE A 8 -3.96 11.05 -10.86
CA PHE A 8 -4.09 9.97 -9.89
C PHE A 8 -4.06 8.58 -10.56
N ASP A 9 -3.15 7.73 -10.07
CA ASP A 9 -3.19 6.28 -10.26
C ASP A 9 -3.89 5.65 -9.05
N ILE A 10 -4.96 4.91 -9.31
CA ILE A 10 -6.01 4.65 -8.31
C ILE A 10 -6.01 3.20 -7.88
N GLY A 11 -5.48 2.94 -6.68
CA GLY A 11 -5.71 1.71 -5.95
C GLY A 11 -6.88 1.83 -4.97
N ILE A 12 -7.30 0.69 -4.39
CA ILE A 12 -8.39 0.68 -3.38
C ILE A 12 -7.96 1.41 -2.11
N LYS A 13 -6.75 1.12 -1.63
CA LYS A 13 -6.19 1.71 -0.40
C LYS A 13 -4.96 2.57 -0.61
N ASN A 14 -4.27 2.41 -1.73
CA ASN A 14 -3.11 3.20 -2.06
C ASN A 14 -3.49 4.11 -3.21
N LEU A 15 -3.20 5.40 -3.09
CA LEU A 15 -3.49 6.41 -4.07
C LEU A 15 -2.17 7.09 -4.44
N ALA A 16 -1.67 6.82 -5.65
CA ALA A 16 -0.50 7.51 -6.15
C ALA A 16 -0.92 8.74 -6.94
N PHE A 17 -0.24 9.86 -6.75
CA PHE A 17 -0.58 11.11 -7.44
C PHE A 17 0.64 11.93 -7.80
N CYS A 18 0.46 12.75 -8.83
CA CYS A 18 1.44 13.72 -9.30
C CYS A 18 0.77 15.09 -9.49
N VAL A 19 1.43 16.15 -9.03
CA VAL A 19 1.10 17.54 -9.38
C VAL A 19 2.25 18.08 -10.22
N LEU A 20 1.97 18.38 -11.49
CA LEU A 20 2.94 18.93 -12.43
C LEU A 20 2.52 20.35 -12.80
N GLN A 21 3.45 21.32 -12.72
CA GLN A 21 3.23 22.69 -13.18
C GLN A 21 4.28 23.05 -14.23
N GLY A 22 3.85 23.21 -15.49
CA GLY A 22 4.79 23.26 -16.61
C GLY A 22 5.60 21.96 -16.68
N ASN A 23 6.92 22.05 -16.47
CA ASN A 23 7.80 20.89 -16.33
C ASN A 23 8.23 20.60 -14.88
N ASN A 24 7.77 21.40 -13.91
CA ASN A 24 8.19 21.29 -12.52
C ASN A 24 7.22 20.42 -11.72
N ILE A 25 7.74 19.34 -11.12
CA ILE A 25 6.97 18.46 -10.25
C ILE A 25 6.83 19.13 -8.88
N GLN A 26 5.59 19.43 -8.51
CA GLN A 26 5.24 20.01 -7.21
C GLN A 26 5.00 18.94 -6.15
N SER A 27 4.57 17.75 -6.56
CA SER A 27 4.40 16.59 -5.68
C SER A 27 4.36 15.31 -6.51
N LEU A 28 4.98 14.25 -5.99
CA LEU A 28 4.93 12.89 -6.53
C LEU A 28 4.93 11.91 -5.35
N GLU A 29 3.76 11.34 -5.05
CA GLU A 29 3.55 10.61 -3.78
C GLU A 29 2.66 9.39 -3.95
N ASN A 30 2.74 8.47 -2.99
CA ASN A 30 1.82 7.34 -2.83
C ASN A 30 1.29 7.35 -1.40
N VAL A 31 -0.02 7.52 -1.25
CA VAL A 31 -0.70 7.68 0.03
C VAL A 31 -1.53 6.45 0.35
N ASN A 32 -1.38 5.91 1.56
CA ASN A 32 -2.27 4.89 2.09
C ASN A 32 -3.48 5.58 2.74
N LEU A 33 -4.68 5.30 2.24
CA LEU A 33 -5.95 5.87 2.72
C LEU A 33 -6.38 5.25 4.05
N LEU A 34 -5.90 4.06 4.38
CA LEU A 34 -6.32 3.37 5.58
C LEU A 34 -5.43 3.76 6.77
N PRO A 35 -5.98 3.74 8.00
CA PRO A 35 -5.20 3.98 9.21
C PRO A 35 -3.96 3.11 9.28
N GLU A 36 -2.87 3.67 9.80
CA GLU A 36 -1.69 2.89 10.14
C GLU A 36 -2.03 1.85 11.19
N VAL A 37 -1.45 0.67 11.04
CA VAL A 37 -1.56 -0.37 12.05
C VAL A 37 -0.30 -0.35 12.89
N GLU A 38 -0.45 0.04 14.14
CA GLU A 38 0.65 0.08 15.09
C GLU A 38 1.24 -1.31 15.27
N ALA A 39 2.56 -1.39 15.10
CA ALA A 39 3.27 -2.62 15.37
C ALA A 39 3.32 -2.84 16.89
N VAL A 40 2.99 -4.05 17.32
CA VAL A 40 3.07 -4.41 18.73
C VAL A 40 4.56 -4.50 19.12
N PRO A 41 5.02 -3.67 20.08
CA PRO A 41 6.41 -3.69 20.51
C PRO A 41 6.70 -4.92 21.38
N CYS A 42 7.98 -5.24 21.51
CA CYS A 42 8.49 -6.22 22.45
C CYS A 42 8.23 -5.75 23.88
N ALA A 43 7.80 -6.66 24.76
CA ALA A 43 7.57 -6.36 26.17
C ALA A 43 8.81 -5.84 26.93
N SER A 44 10.01 -5.99 26.34
CA SER A 44 11.29 -5.58 26.95
C SER A 44 12.05 -4.52 26.15
N CYS A 45 11.59 -4.10 24.96
CA CYS A 45 12.24 -3.05 24.18
C CYS A 45 11.34 -2.46 23.08
N LYS A 46 11.80 -1.41 22.39
CA LYS A 46 11.03 -0.73 21.32
C LYS A 46 10.98 -1.47 19.98
N LEU A 47 11.64 -2.63 19.86
CA LEU A 47 11.63 -3.41 18.61
C LEU A 47 10.33 -4.16 18.47
N ARG A 48 9.92 -4.42 17.22
CA ARG A 48 8.70 -5.19 16.91
C ARG A 48 8.78 -6.60 17.51
N ALA A 49 7.68 -7.03 18.13
CA ALA A 49 7.54 -8.40 18.61
C ALA A 49 7.40 -9.36 17.41
N SER A 50 7.96 -10.56 17.55
CA SER A 50 7.84 -11.64 16.56
C SER A 50 7.54 -12.99 17.18
N PHE A 51 7.57 -13.06 18.51
CA PHE A 51 7.31 -14.26 19.29
C PHE A 51 6.36 -13.98 20.45
N GLN A 52 5.58 -14.99 20.82
CA GLN A 52 4.69 -14.98 21.98
C GLN A 52 5.12 -16.08 22.95
N VAL A 53 5.16 -15.72 24.23
CA VAL A 53 5.37 -16.63 25.35
C VAL A 53 4.23 -16.40 26.34
N LYS A 54 3.39 -17.41 26.51
CA LYS A 54 2.13 -17.30 27.25
C LYS A 54 1.30 -16.11 26.73
N THR A 55 1.13 -15.06 27.52
CA THR A 55 0.38 -13.84 27.17
C THR A 55 1.27 -12.67 26.74
N ALA A 56 2.59 -12.76 26.93
CA ALA A 56 3.52 -11.68 26.61
C ALA A 56 4.20 -11.90 25.25
N VAL A 57 4.58 -10.80 24.60
CA VAL A 57 5.16 -10.81 23.25
C VAL A 57 6.55 -10.19 23.24
N TYR A 58 7.46 -10.78 22.47
CA TYR A 58 8.89 -10.47 22.50
C TYR A 58 9.49 -10.40 21.10
N CYS A 59 10.56 -9.62 20.93
CA CYS A 59 11.44 -9.75 19.78
C CYS A 59 12.37 -10.97 19.96
N LYS A 60 13.01 -11.44 18.89
CA LYS A 60 13.91 -12.61 18.93
C LYS A 60 14.97 -12.56 20.04
N ARG A 61 15.47 -11.36 20.37
CA ARG A 61 16.54 -11.16 21.37
C ARG A 61 16.06 -11.24 22.82
N HIS A 62 14.78 -11.00 23.07
CA HIS A 62 14.22 -10.90 24.42
C HIS A 62 13.23 -12.02 24.73
N VAL A 63 13.17 -13.07 23.90
CA VAL A 63 12.49 -14.30 24.30
C VAL A 63 13.14 -14.78 25.60
N PRO A 64 12.36 -15.01 26.68
CA PRO A 64 12.91 -15.46 27.96
C PRO A 64 13.76 -16.71 27.79
N LYS A 65 14.90 -16.80 28.50
CA LYS A 65 15.79 -17.97 28.45
C LYS A 65 15.11 -19.28 28.87
N THR A 66 13.99 -19.20 29.58
CA THR A 66 13.14 -20.32 29.94
C THR A 66 12.38 -20.93 28.75
N HIS A 67 12.33 -20.23 27.61
CA HIS A 67 11.61 -20.66 26.42
C HIS A 67 12.54 -20.78 25.21
N THR A 68 12.48 -21.93 24.55
CA THR A 68 13.26 -22.19 23.33
C THR A 68 12.44 -21.82 22.09
N ILE A 69 13.11 -21.35 21.04
CA ILE A 69 12.49 -21.10 19.73
C ILE A 69 12.67 -22.36 18.87
N LEU A 70 11.57 -23.03 18.52
CA LEU A 70 11.57 -24.18 17.61
C LEU A 70 11.17 -23.76 16.19
N LYS A 71 11.91 -24.24 15.19
CA LYS A 71 11.69 -23.87 13.77
C LYS A 71 10.26 -24.18 13.32
N GLU A 72 9.72 -25.31 13.77
CA GLU A 72 8.39 -25.82 13.48
C GLU A 72 7.28 -24.90 14.04
N LEU A 73 7.56 -24.17 15.11
CA LEU A 73 6.63 -23.24 15.77
C LEU A 73 6.84 -21.78 15.34
N THR A 74 7.87 -21.51 14.54
CA THR A 74 8.18 -20.17 14.02
C THR A 74 7.45 -19.82 12.72
N GLY A 75 6.75 -20.79 12.11
CA GLY A 75 5.97 -20.57 10.90
C GLY A 75 4.72 -19.71 11.13
N LYS A 76 4.30 -18.96 10.10
CA LYS A 76 3.05 -18.17 10.13
C LYS A 76 1.80 -19.02 10.36
N LYS A 77 1.82 -20.28 9.90
CA LYS A 77 0.78 -21.26 10.18
C LYS A 77 1.31 -22.26 11.19
N LEU A 78 0.57 -22.47 12.26
CA LEU A 78 0.89 -23.49 13.23
C LEU A 78 0.80 -24.89 12.60
N PRO A 79 1.66 -25.84 13.02
CA PRO A 79 1.60 -27.22 12.55
C PRO A 79 0.25 -27.90 12.81
N THR A 80 0.04 -29.03 12.12
CA THR A 80 -1.14 -29.88 12.34
C THR A 80 -1.09 -30.49 13.73
N HIS A 81 -2.24 -30.96 14.23
CA HIS A 81 -2.34 -31.54 15.57
C HIS A 81 -1.40 -32.77 15.75
N ALA A 82 -1.25 -33.59 14.70
CA ALA A 82 -0.33 -34.74 14.73
C ALA A 82 1.13 -34.31 14.94
N VAL A 83 1.58 -33.28 14.22
CA VAL A 83 2.95 -32.75 14.36
C VAL A 83 3.16 -32.14 15.74
N LEU A 84 2.17 -31.44 16.29
CA LEU A 84 2.26 -30.87 17.64
C LEU A 84 2.39 -31.93 18.73
N LYS A 85 1.65 -33.06 18.61
CA LYS A 85 1.78 -34.19 19.54
C LYS A 85 3.16 -34.84 19.47
N GLU A 86 3.68 -35.04 18.26
CA GLU A 86 5.01 -35.61 18.09
C GLU A 86 6.07 -34.69 18.68
N LEU A 87 6.03 -33.39 18.38
CA LEU A 87 6.93 -32.40 18.97
C LEU A 87 6.91 -32.42 20.49
N ALA A 88 5.71 -32.45 21.08
CA ALA A 88 5.58 -32.51 22.53
C ALA A 88 6.20 -33.78 23.12
N LYS A 89 5.95 -34.93 22.50
CA LYS A 89 6.57 -36.21 22.89
C LYS A 89 8.09 -36.16 22.76
N THR A 90 8.63 -35.66 21.65
CA THR A 90 10.08 -35.52 21.41
C THR A 90 10.75 -34.65 22.46
N HIS A 91 10.05 -33.64 22.97
CA HIS A 91 10.55 -32.71 23.97
C HIS A 91 10.09 -33.00 25.40
N GLY A 92 9.55 -34.20 25.67
CA GLY A 92 9.16 -34.63 27.02
C GLY A 92 7.98 -33.87 27.63
N VAL A 93 7.20 -33.17 26.80
CA VAL A 93 5.97 -32.48 27.21
C VAL A 93 4.81 -33.46 27.11
N THR A 94 4.20 -33.78 28.26
CA THR A 94 3.04 -34.69 28.29
C THR A 94 1.81 -33.94 27.78
N VAL A 95 1.13 -34.49 26.78
CA VAL A 95 -0.09 -33.88 26.25
C VAL A 95 -1.18 -34.89 25.98
N GLN A 96 -2.39 -34.52 26.36
CA GLN A 96 -3.61 -35.27 26.11
C GLN A 96 -4.73 -34.32 25.68
N GLY A 97 -5.55 -34.78 24.74
CA GLY A 97 -6.74 -34.06 24.30
C GLY A 97 -6.57 -33.31 22.97
N THR A 98 -7.11 -32.10 22.91
CA THR A 98 -7.30 -31.32 21.69
C THR A 98 -6.05 -30.57 21.25
N LYS A 99 -6.11 -29.95 20.06
CA LYS A 99 -5.02 -29.14 19.52
C LYS A 99 -4.66 -27.98 20.45
N GLU A 100 -5.67 -27.38 21.08
CA GLU A 100 -5.54 -26.24 22.00
C GLU A 100 -4.75 -26.65 23.24
N LYS A 101 -5.09 -27.79 23.86
CA LYS A 101 -4.32 -28.35 24.99
C LYS A 101 -2.88 -28.67 24.60
N CYS A 102 -2.64 -29.10 23.36
CA CYS A 102 -1.29 -29.28 22.85
C CYS A 102 -0.49 -27.99 22.77
N LEU A 103 -1.12 -26.91 22.30
CA LEU A 103 -0.49 -25.60 22.22
C LEU A 103 -0.22 -25.03 23.61
N GLU A 104 -1.15 -25.17 24.55
CA GLU A 104 -0.98 -24.73 25.95
C GLU A 104 0.21 -25.41 26.62
N ALA A 105 0.34 -26.74 26.48
CA ALA A 105 1.44 -27.48 27.08
C ALA A 105 2.78 -27.12 26.43
N LEU A 106 2.84 -26.95 25.10
CA LEU A 106 4.06 -26.52 24.42
C LEU A 106 4.44 -25.07 24.80
N ALA A 107 3.46 -24.20 25.09
CA ALA A 107 3.69 -22.81 25.47
C ALA A 107 4.32 -22.61 26.85
N THR A 108 4.50 -23.67 27.64
CA THR A 108 5.28 -23.60 28.89
C THR A 108 6.79 -23.61 28.65
N THR A 109 7.22 -24.09 27.48
CA THR A 109 8.62 -24.41 27.18
C THR A 109 9.09 -23.76 25.88
N PHE A 110 8.16 -23.43 24.98
CA PHE A 110 8.48 -22.90 23.66
C PHE A 110 7.82 -21.56 23.39
N ALA A 111 8.54 -20.73 22.63
CA ALA A 111 8.01 -19.50 22.08
C ALA A 111 7.35 -19.77 20.71
N PHE A 112 6.17 -19.20 20.49
CA PHE A 112 5.43 -19.32 19.24
C PHE A 112 5.63 -18.10 18.38
N HIS A 113 5.44 -18.22 17.06
CA HIS A 113 5.36 -17.05 16.20
C HIS A 113 4.20 -16.13 16.65
N PHE A 114 4.51 -14.85 16.83
CA PHE A 114 3.51 -13.81 17.02
C PHE A 114 3.28 -13.09 15.69
N GLU A 115 2.05 -13.19 15.17
CA GLU A 115 1.65 -12.47 13.97
C GLU A 115 1.33 -11.02 14.34
N GLN A 116 2.10 -10.09 13.77
CA GLN A 116 1.83 -8.67 13.91
C GLN A 116 0.45 -8.33 13.34
N PRO A 117 -0.30 -7.41 13.98
CA PRO A 117 -1.53 -6.89 13.41
C PRO A 117 -1.28 -6.40 11.98
N LYS A 118 -2.22 -6.73 11.08
CA LYS A 118 -2.16 -6.33 9.67
C LYS A 118 -3.29 -5.36 9.38
N GLN A 119 -3.00 -4.41 8.50
CA GLN A 119 -4.03 -3.56 7.92
C GLN A 119 -5.08 -4.42 7.22
N ALA A 120 -6.34 -3.99 7.30
CA ALA A 120 -7.46 -4.67 6.67
C ALA A 120 -7.18 -4.98 5.19
N ASN A 121 -7.70 -6.12 4.74
CA ASN A 121 -7.64 -6.46 3.32
C ASN A 121 -8.40 -5.39 2.54
N ALA A 122 -7.74 -4.81 1.53
CA ALA A 122 -8.28 -3.73 0.72
C ALA A 122 -9.65 -4.10 0.12
N SER A 123 -9.85 -5.33 -0.34
CA SER A 123 -11.12 -5.78 -0.93
C SER A 123 -12.28 -5.86 0.06
N HIS A 124 -12.01 -5.82 1.36
CA HIS A 124 -13.00 -5.91 2.43
C HIS A 124 -13.20 -4.59 3.17
N VAL A 125 -12.48 -3.53 2.80
CA VAL A 125 -12.73 -2.20 3.36
C VAL A 125 -14.01 -1.65 2.76
N SER A 126 -14.88 -1.13 3.63
CA SER A 126 -16.15 -0.53 3.22
C SER A 126 -15.92 0.77 2.43
N LEU A 127 -16.86 1.11 1.54
CA LEU A 127 -16.75 2.31 0.72
C LEU A 127 -16.93 3.60 1.55
N GLU A 128 -17.66 3.54 2.66
CA GLU A 128 -17.82 4.65 3.61
C GLU A 128 -16.47 5.03 4.23
N LEU A 129 -15.73 4.04 4.74
CA LEU A 129 -14.40 4.28 5.32
C LEU A 129 -13.41 4.81 4.27
N ILE A 130 -13.47 4.30 3.04
CA ILE A 130 -12.64 4.80 1.95
C ILE A 130 -13.03 6.23 1.60
N HIS A 131 -14.32 6.55 1.55
CA HIS A 131 -14.79 7.89 1.23
C HIS A 131 -14.39 8.90 2.30
N ASP A 132 -14.53 8.58 3.59
CA ASP A 132 -14.08 9.42 4.69
C ASP A 132 -12.56 9.69 4.59
N ALA A 133 -11.79 8.64 4.28
CA ALA A 133 -10.35 8.77 4.07
C ALA A 133 -10.00 9.65 2.86
N LEU A 134 -10.72 9.51 1.74
CA LEU A 134 -10.55 10.34 0.54
C LEU A 134 -10.85 11.81 0.84
N ARG A 135 -11.96 12.10 1.53
CA ARG A 135 -12.33 13.47 1.94
C ARG A 135 -11.26 14.09 2.83
N ALA A 136 -10.79 13.34 3.83
CA ALA A 136 -9.73 13.80 4.72
C ALA A 136 -8.40 14.02 3.96
N PHE A 137 -8.05 13.13 3.03
CA PHE A 137 -6.87 13.28 2.19
C PHE A 137 -6.96 14.53 1.30
N VAL A 138 -8.05 14.71 0.55
CA VAL A 138 -8.25 15.86 -0.34
C VAL A 138 -8.22 17.17 0.43
N SER A 139 -8.87 17.22 1.60
CA SER A 139 -8.86 18.40 2.47
C SER A 139 -7.45 18.75 2.95
N ARG A 140 -6.68 17.77 3.44
CA ARG A 140 -5.29 17.99 3.91
C ARG A 140 -4.34 18.39 2.78
N SER A 141 -4.54 17.87 1.58
CA SER A 141 -3.70 18.13 0.41
C SER A 141 -4.17 19.32 -0.42
N TRP A 142 -5.19 20.05 0.01
CA TRP A 142 -5.86 21.08 -0.80
C TRP A 142 -4.90 22.18 -1.28
N SER A 143 -3.96 22.62 -0.45
CA SER A 143 -2.95 23.63 -0.82
C SER A 143 -2.09 23.20 -2.02
N LEU A 144 -1.91 21.90 -2.23
CA LEU A 144 -1.22 21.37 -3.40
C LEU A 144 -2.13 21.34 -4.64
N PHE A 145 -3.44 21.12 -4.46
CA PHE A 145 -4.39 20.88 -5.54
C PHE A 145 -5.05 22.16 -6.09
N THR A 146 -5.21 23.20 -5.27
CA THR A 146 -5.78 24.49 -5.70
C THR A 146 -5.01 25.06 -6.90
N GLY A 147 -5.75 25.69 -7.82
CA GLY A 147 -5.23 26.25 -9.05
C GLY A 147 -4.87 25.22 -10.13
N CYS A 148 -5.09 23.92 -9.88
CA CYS A 148 -5.03 22.93 -10.94
C CYS A 148 -6.09 23.25 -11.99
N THR A 149 -5.67 23.19 -13.26
CA THR A 149 -6.54 23.42 -14.42
C THR A 149 -7.11 22.12 -14.97
N HIS A 150 -6.44 21.00 -14.68
CA HIS A 150 -6.77 19.68 -15.18
C HIS A 150 -6.61 18.64 -14.08
N VAL A 151 -7.57 17.72 -14.00
CA VAL A 151 -7.55 16.56 -13.10
C VAL A 151 -7.69 15.29 -13.92
N LEU A 152 -6.66 14.45 -13.87
CA LEU A 152 -6.57 13.18 -14.58
C LEU A 152 -6.76 12.03 -13.59
N LEU A 153 -7.76 11.20 -13.85
CA LEU A 153 -8.05 10.03 -13.02
C LEU A 153 -7.86 8.78 -13.87
N GLU A 154 -7.07 7.83 -13.39
CA GLU A 154 -6.98 6.54 -14.07
C GLU A 154 -8.37 5.89 -14.16
N ASN A 155 -8.72 5.43 -15.37
CA ASN A 155 -9.99 4.76 -15.61
C ASN A 155 -9.90 3.27 -15.27
N GLN A 156 -10.58 2.88 -14.20
CA GLN A 156 -10.64 1.51 -13.70
C GLN A 156 -11.71 0.67 -14.41
N PRO A 157 -11.45 -0.63 -14.65
CA PRO A 157 -12.37 -1.51 -15.36
C PRO A 157 -13.53 -1.96 -14.46
N ALA A 158 -14.73 -1.40 -14.70
CA ALA A 158 -15.93 -1.64 -13.89
C ALA A 158 -16.26 -3.14 -13.70
N PHE A 159 -16.26 -3.93 -14.77
CA PHE A 159 -16.64 -5.35 -14.72
C PHE A 159 -15.58 -6.28 -14.14
N LYS A 160 -14.31 -5.84 -14.06
CA LYS A 160 -13.22 -6.66 -13.51
C LYS A 160 -12.94 -6.34 -12.05
N ASN A 161 -13.09 -5.08 -11.66
CA ASN A 161 -12.87 -4.63 -10.29
C ASN A 161 -13.88 -3.51 -9.93
N PRO A 162 -15.13 -3.87 -9.59
CA PRO A 162 -16.18 -2.89 -9.29
C PRO A 162 -15.88 -2.07 -8.03
N HIS A 163 -15.14 -2.63 -7.08
CA HIS A 163 -14.75 -1.92 -5.85
C HIS A 163 -13.77 -0.78 -6.17
N MET A 164 -12.68 -1.07 -6.91
CA MET A 164 -11.72 -0.04 -7.34
C MET A 164 -12.36 1.00 -8.28
N LYS A 165 -13.32 0.59 -9.12
CA LYS A 165 -14.13 1.54 -9.90
C LYS A 165 -14.96 2.48 -9.02
N SER A 166 -15.52 1.97 -7.93
CA SER A 166 -16.26 2.79 -6.96
C SER A 166 -15.33 3.79 -6.27
N VAL A 167 -14.11 3.40 -5.90
CA VAL A 167 -13.09 4.31 -5.37
C VAL A 167 -12.76 5.43 -6.35
N GLN A 168 -12.59 5.13 -7.64
CA GLN A 168 -12.40 6.16 -8.68
C GLN A 168 -13.56 7.17 -8.71
N VAL A 169 -14.82 6.70 -8.65
CA VAL A 169 -16.00 7.58 -8.68
C VAL A 169 -16.07 8.44 -7.42
N LEU A 170 -15.77 7.87 -6.25
CA LEU A 170 -15.74 8.61 -4.98
C LEU A 170 -14.64 9.69 -4.97
N LEU A 171 -13.45 9.37 -5.48
CA LEU A 171 -12.36 10.34 -5.61
C LEU A 171 -12.74 11.48 -6.57
N PHE A 172 -13.36 11.15 -7.72
CA PHE A 172 -13.90 12.16 -8.64
C PHE A 172 -14.88 13.09 -7.94
N ALA A 173 -15.88 12.54 -7.26
CA ALA A 173 -16.91 13.34 -6.58
C ALA A 173 -16.29 14.22 -5.49
N THR A 174 -15.41 13.66 -4.66
CA THR A 174 -14.71 14.36 -3.58
C THR A 174 -13.88 15.53 -4.10
N LEU A 175 -13.05 15.30 -5.13
CA LEU A 175 -12.26 16.37 -5.73
C LEU A 175 -13.17 17.44 -6.35
N ARG A 176 -14.17 17.02 -7.13
CA ARG A 176 -15.05 17.94 -7.85
C ARG A 176 -15.78 18.87 -6.88
N GLU A 177 -16.29 18.33 -5.78
CA GLU A 177 -16.92 19.10 -4.71
C GLU A 177 -15.93 20.09 -4.08
N GLN A 178 -14.71 19.63 -3.73
CA GLN A 178 -13.69 20.49 -3.13
C GLN A 178 -13.32 21.68 -4.03
N PHE A 179 -13.13 21.45 -5.34
CA PHE A 179 -12.87 22.52 -6.30
C PHE A 179 -14.07 23.49 -6.40
N LEU A 180 -15.31 22.98 -6.45
CA LEU A 180 -16.51 23.82 -6.49
C LEU A 180 -16.65 24.75 -5.29
N ILE A 181 -16.39 24.23 -4.08
CA ILE A 181 -16.44 25.03 -2.84
C ILE A 181 -15.47 26.22 -2.90
N HIS A 182 -14.37 26.09 -3.64
CA HIS A 182 -13.36 27.14 -3.81
C HIS A 182 -13.54 27.95 -5.10
N GLY A 183 -14.66 27.79 -5.82
CA GLY A 183 -14.93 28.52 -7.06
C GLY A 183 -14.06 28.09 -8.25
N GLU A 184 -13.45 26.90 -8.18
CA GLU A 184 -12.59 26.36 -9.22
C GLU A 184 -13.31 25.26 -10.03
N THR A 185 -13.04 25.20 -11.34
CA THR A 185 -13.66 24.22 -12.25
C THR A 185 -12.63 23.63 -13.22
N PRO A 186 -11.68 22.81 -12.74
CA PRO A 186 -10.74 22.14 -13.63
C PRO A 186 -11.45 21.17 -14.57
N SER A 187 -10.84 20.90 -15.72
CA SER A 187 -11.28 19.86 -16.65
C SER A 187 -10.91 18.49 -16.10
N TYR A 188 -11.88 17.57 -16.05
CA TYR A 188 -11.67 16.20 -15.58
C TYR A 188 -11.55 15.22 -16.75
N HIS A 189 -10.54 14.35 -16.68
CA HIS A 189 -10.28 13.36 -17.71
C HIS A 189 -10.08 11.97 -17.09
N PHE A 190 -10.79 10.98 -17.64
CA PHE A 190 -10.58 9.57 -17.28
C PHE A 190 -9.58 8.93 -18.25
N VAL A 191 -8.35 8.72 -17.79
CA VAL A 191 -7.25 8.23 -18.62
C VAL A 191 -7.24 6.71 -18.66
N HIS A 192 -7.32 6.14 -19.86
CA HIS A 192 -7.26 4.69 -20.01
C HIS A 192 -5.87 4.13 -19.69
N ALA A 193 -5.81 3.14 -18.80
CA ALA A 193 -4.58 2.43 -18.43
C ALA A 193 -3.78 1.87 -19.63
N LYS A 194 -4.46 1.53 -20.74
CA LYS A 194 -3.82 1.03 -21.97
C LYS A 194 -3.05 2.11 -22.76
N LYS A 195 -3.39 3.40 -22.61
CA LYS A 195 -2.66 4.49 -23.28
C LYS A 195 -1.27 4.73 -22.67
N LYS A 196 -1.01 4.17 -21.48
CA LYS A 196 0.25 4.32 -20.75
C LYS A 196 1.43 3.58 -21.44
N VAL A 197 1.15 2.52 -22.22
CA VAL A 197 2.17 1.71 -22.93
C VAL A 197 1.54 0.98 -24.12
N GLN A 198 1.81 1.39 -25.36
CA GLN A 198 1.15 0.80 -26.55
C GLN A 198 1.68 -0.59 -26.98
N ASP A 199 2.86 -1.01 -26.52
CA ASP A 199 3.56 -2.18 -27.09
C ASP A 199 3.67 -3.42 -26.17
N ALA A 200 2.98 -3.47 -25.02
CA ALA A 200 3.11 -4.62 -24.10
C ALA A 200 2.18 -5.79 -24.49
N GLN A 201 2.68 -7.03 -24.39
CA GLN A 201 1.88 -8.23 -24.67
C GLN A 201 0.65 -8.36 -23.75
N LYS A 202 -0.39 -9.09 -24.18
CA LYS A 202 -1.56 -9.38 -23.32
C LYS A 202 -1.18 -10.42 -22.25
N GLY A 203 -1.67 -10.25 -21.01
CA GLY A 203 -1.45 -11.17 -19.89
C GLY A 203 -0.55 -10.62 -18.79
N ASP A 204 -0.14 -11.50 -17.86
CA ASP A 204 0.65 -11.15 -16.67
C ASP A 204 2.08 -10.71 -17.03
N ALA A 205 2.68 -11.34 -18.05
CA ALA A 205 3.99 -10.95 -18.58
C ALA A 205 3.99 -9.49 -19.06
N GLY A 206 2.96 -9.07 -19.79
CA GLY A 206 2.81 -7.68 -20.20
C GLY A 206 2.43 -6.74 -19.06
N TYR A 207 1.86 -7.23 -17.95
CA TYR A 207 1.60 -6.38 -16.77
C TYR A 207 2.90 -6.00 -16.05
N ALA A 208 3.81 -6.96 -15.86
CA ALA A 208 5.15 -6.67 -15.33
C ALA A 208 5.95 -5.76 -16.28
N GLU A 209 5.90 -6.03 -17.58
CA GLU A 209 6.54 -5.21 -18.62
C GLU A 209 6.04 -3.76 -18.61
N ARG A 210 4.72 -3.54 -18.47
CA ARG A 210 4.14 -2.18 -18.37
C ARG A 210 4.65 -1.40 -17.15
N LYS A 211 4.78 -2.07 -16.00
CA LYS A 211 5.29 -1.44 -14.78
C LYS A 211 6.73 -0.97 -14.95
N ASN A 212 7.58 -1.85 -15.46
CA ASN A 212 8.98 -1.51 -15.70
C ASN A 212 9.10 -0.35 -16.69
N LYS A 213 8.29 -0.35 -17.77
CA LYS A 213 8.28 0.74 -18.75
C LYS A 213 7.90 2.10 -18.17
N SER A 214 6.93 2.17 -17.25
CA SER A 214 6.57 3.44 -16.59
C SER A 214 7.74 3.97 -15.74
N GLU A 215 8.45 3.10 -15.03
CA GLU A 215 9.60 3.47 -14.20
C GLU A 215 10.81 3.90 -15.04
N GLU A 216 11.12 3.16 -16.11
CA GLU A 216 12.14 3.52 -17.10
C GLU A 216 11.85 4.89 -17.71
N ARG A 217 10.60 5.12 -18.12
CA ARG A 217 10.17 6.39 -18.69
C ARG A 217 10.29 7.55 -17.71
N LEU A 218 9.94 7.35 -16.43
CA LEU A 218 10.15 8.36 -15.40
C LEU A 218 11.64 8.71 -15.30
N ILE A 219 12.53 7.72 -15.30
CA ILE A 219 13.99 7.95 -15.26
C ILE A 219 14.42 8.79 -16.47
N GLU A 220 13.97 8.42 -17.68
CA GLU A 220 14.28 9.15 -18.91
C GLU A 220 13.82 10.61 -18.84
N LEU A 221 12.59 10.87 -18.35
CA LEU A 221 12.04 12.22 -18.23
C LEU A 221 12.88 13.12 -17.31
N PHE A 222 13.46 12.57 -16.24
CA PHE A 222 14.37 13.30 -15.36
C PHE A 222 15.76 13.48 -16.02
N GLN A 223 16.28 12.45 -16.70
CA GLN A 223 17.60 12.50 -17.33
C GLN A 223 17.65 13.47 -18.53
N SER A 224 16.56 13.56 -19.31
CA SER A 224 16.43 14.48 -20.43
C SER A 224 16.17 15.93 -20.01
N GLY A 225 15.83 16.17 -18.74
CA GLY A 225 15.36 17.46 -18.25
C GLY A 225 13.94 17.82 -18.70
N SER A 226 13.18 16.85 -19.26
CA SER A 226 11.78 17.04 -19.62
C SER A 226 10.90 17.33 -18.40
N VAL A 227 11.30 16.86 -17.22
CA VAL A 227 10.73 17.25 -15.93
C VAL A 227 11.84 17.63 -14.95
N VAL A 228 11.52 18.53 -14.02
CA VAL A 228 12.41 18.96 -12.93
C VAL A 228 11.74 18.72 -11.57
N GLY A 229 12.55 18.60 -10.51
CA GLY A 229 12.08 18.27 -9.16
C GLY A 229 12.91 17.17 -8.52
N ALA A 230 14.22 17.40 -8.34
CA ALA A 230 15.19 16.37 -7.91
C ALA A 230 14.81 15.70 -6.58
N GLU A 231 14.21 16.43 -5.64
CA GLU A 231 13.73 15.91 -4.36
C GLU A 231 12.69 14.79 -4.54
N TRP A 232 11.79 14.95 -5.52
CA TRP A 232 10.75 13.97 -5.84
C TRP A 232 11.35 12.73 -6.50
N TYR A 233 12.40 12.90 -7.31
CA TYR A 233 13.14 11.78 -7.88
C TYR A 233 13.85 10.96 -6.80
N GLU A 234 14.50 11.61 -5.83
CA GLU A 234 15.12 10.92 -4.70
C GLU A 234 14.11 10.21 -3.80
N LYS A 235 12.95 10.84 -3.56
CA LYS A 235 11.83 10.23 -2.82
C LYS A 235 11.29 9.01 -3.56
N TRP A 236 11.08 9.12 -4.87
CA TRP A 236 10.61 8.02 -5.72
C TRP A 236 11.59 6.83 -5.72
N LYS A 237 12.91 7.06 -5.82
CA LYS A 237 13.92 5.99 -5.78
C LYS A 237 13.87 5.13 -4.51
N LYS A 238 13.37 5.68 -3.40
CA LYS A 238 13.22 4.98 -2.11
C LYS A 238 11.80 4.45 -1.87
N ALA A 239 10.85 4.79 -2.73
CA ALA A 239 9.45 4.42 -2.55
C ALA A 239 9.23 2.91 -2.77
N PRO A 240 8.32 2.27 -2.02
CA PRO A 240 7.96 0.86 -2.21
C PRO A 240 7.01 0.63 -3.40
N LYS A 241 6.37 1.69 -3.90
CA LYS A 241 5.33 1.66 -4.94
C LYS A 241 5.69 2.57 -6.12
N LYS A 242 6.85 2.31 -6.71
CA LYS A 242 7.45 3.13 -7.76
C LYS A 242 6.62 3.21 -9.04
N SER A 243 6.11 2.07 -9.51
CA SER A 243 5.35 2.01 -10.76
C SER A 243 4.06 2.85 -10.68
N ASP A 244 3.30 2.72 -9.58
CA ASP A 244 2.06 3.49 -9.37
C ASP A 244 2.33 5.03 -9.42
N MET A 245 3.45 5.47 -8.82
CA MET A 245 3.88 6.87 -8.89
C MET A 245 4.32 7.28 -10.30
N ALA A 246 5.08 6.41 -10.97
CA ALA A 246 5.56 6.65 -12.33
C ALA A 246 4.39 6.76 -13.32
N ASP A 247 3.36 5.93 -13.17
CA ASP A 247 2.13 5.98 -13.94
C ASP A 247 1.40 7.34 -13.75
N ALA A 248 1.34 7.86 -12.52
CA ALA A 248 0.76 9.18 -12.25
C ALA A 248 1.54 10.31 -12.96
N LEU A 249 2.87 10.29 -12.91
CA LEU A 249 3.69 11.27 -13.64
C LEU A 249 3.50 11.14 -15.16
N CYS A 250 3.56 9.92 -15.70
CA CYS A 250 3.38 9.68 -17.14
C CYS A 250 2.03 10.23 -17.62
N MET A 251 0.96 10.06 -16.85
CA MET A 251 -0.35 10.65 -17.18
C MET A 251 -0.30 12.18 -17.29
N THR A 252 0.43 12.88 -16.43
CA THR A 252 0.57 14.34 -16.51
C THR A 252 1.34 14.79 -17.76
N VAL A 253 2.39 14.05 -18.14
CA VAL A 253 3.23 14.38 -19.31
C VAL A 253 2.56 14.02 -20.63
N ASP A 254 1.79 12.92 -20.66
CA ASP A 254 1.06 12.45 -21.85
C ASP A 254 -0.24 13.19 -22.12
N ALA A 255 -0.62 14.07 -21.20
CA ALA A 255 -1.84 14.83 -21.28
C ALA A 255 -1.77 15.76 -22.50
N LYS A 256 -2.43 15.38 -23.60
CA LYS A 256 -2.61 16.26 -24.77
C LYS A 256 -3.71 17.27 -24.47
N ILE A 257 -3.42 18.26 -23.62
CA ILE A 257 -4.39 19.24 -23.16
C ILE A 257 -3.85 20.65 -23.27
#